data_AF-A0A945UWC4-F1
#
_entry.id   AF-A0A945UWC4-F1
#
_cell.length_a   1.000
_cell.length_b   1.000
_cell.length_c   1.000
_cell.angle_alpha   90.00
_cell.angle_beta   90.00
_cell.angle_gamma   90.00
#
_symmetry.space_group_name_H-M   'P 1'
#
loop_
_entity.id
_entity.type
_entity.pdbx_description
1 polymer ?
#
loop_
_entity_poly.entity_id
_entity_poly.type
_entity_poly.pdbx_seq_one_letter_code
_entity_poly.pdbx_strand_id
1 'polypeptide(L)'
;MKKSASAFVSEFMVYLLVLAGFNGAVWLGTVWMRHQISETAEITKQTERRLVAVERRLAETTARLASEQSPQTLESKNREMQLGLVRPAELHIVRVEQAPEARLAALQNFEIFAKEATTGDVSVRFSSVNPGTR
;
A
#
# COMPACT_ATOMS: atom_id res chain seq x y z
N MET A 1 -53.22 45.65 -14.34
CA MET A 1 -53.09 44.30 -13.72
C MET A 1 -52.46 43.22 -14.63
N LYS A 2 -52.41 43.36 -15.97
CA LYS A 2 -51.82 42.31 -16.86
C LYS A 2 -50.28 42.16 -16.78
N LYS A 3 -49.54 43.24 -16.47
CA LYS A 3 -48.05 43.22 -16.44
C LYS A 3 -47.46 42.37 -15.31
N SER A 4 -48.13 42.27 -14.16
CA SER A 4 -47.66 41.46 -13.02
C SER A 4 -47.85 39.97 -13.26
N ALA A 5 -48.94 39.58 -13.94
CA ALA A 5 -49.21 38.19 -14.29
C ALA A 5 -48.16 37.64 -15.27
N SER A 6 -47.77 38.41 -16.30
CA SER A 6 -46.73 37.97 -17.25
C SER A 6 -45.35 37.85 -16.60
N ALA A 7 -45.01 38.76 -15.69
CA ALA A 7 -43.73 38.73 -14.96
C ALA A 7 -43.66 37.50 -14.02
N PHE A 8 -44.74 37.23 -13.28
CA PHE A 8 -44.84 36.05 -12.42
C PHE A 8 -44.73 34.74 -13.21
N VAL A 9 -45.40 34.64 -14.36
CA VAL A 9 -45.32 33.46 -15.22
C VAL A 9 -43.91 33.27 -15.78
N SER A 10 -43.23 34.34 -16.21
CA SER A 10 -41.84 34.22 -16.67
C SER A 10 -40.90 33.78 -15.56
N GLU A 11 -41.06 34.31 -14.35
CA GLU A 11 -40.24 33.93 -13.20
C GLU A 11 -40.48 32.48 -12.77
N PHE A 12 -41.75 32.06 -12.71
CA PHE A 12 -42.12 30.68 -12.41
C PHE A 12 -41.58 29.70 -13.47
N MET A 13 -41.63 30.07 -14.75
CA MET A 13 -41.10 29.25 -15.83
C MET A 13 -39.58 29.11 -15.76
N VAL A 14 -38.87 30.18 -15.36
CA VAL A 14 -37.42 30.14 -15.12
C VAL A 14 -37.10 29.23 -13.93
N TYR A 15 -37.85 29.32 -12.82
CA TYR A 15 -37.67 28.43 -11.67
C TYR A 15 -37.88 26.96 -12.04
N LEU A 16 -38.93 26.64 -12.80
CA LEU A 16 -39.17 25.27 -13.27
C LEU A 16 -38.05 24.77 -14.18
N LEU A 17 -37.51 25.62 -15.06
CA LEU A 17 -36.41 25.25 -15.95
C LEU A 17 -35.13 24.94 -15.16
N VAL A 18 -34.80 25.79 -14.17
CA VAL A 18 -33.64 25.58 -13.29
C VAL A 18 -33.83 24.32 -12.47
N LEU A 19 -35.03 24.10 -11.92
CA LEU A 19 -35.32 22.91 -11.13
C LEU A 19 -35.22 21.65 -11.99
N ALA A 20 -35.78 21.65 -13.21
CA ALA A 20 -35.69 20.53 -14.14
C ALA A 20 -34.23 20.24 -14.54
N GLY A 21 -33.44 21.28 -14.84
CA GLY A 21 -32.02 21.14 -15.17
C GLY A 21 -31.19 20.59 -14.01
N PHE A 22 -31.42 21.10 -12.80
CA PHE A 22 -30.73 20.63 -11.60
C PHE A 22 -31.06 19.17 -11.29
N ASN A 23 -32.34 18.79 -11.37
CA ASN A 23 -32.74 17.40 -11.21
C ASN A 23 -32.07 16.51 -12.26
N GLY A 24 -32.08 16.92 -13.54
CA GLY A 24 -31.41 16.17 -14.61
C GLY A 24 -29.92 15.94 -14.34
N ALA A 25 -29.21 16.96 -13.86
CA ALA A 25 -27.80 16.86 -13.50
C ALA A 25 -27.56 15.90 -12.32
N VAL A 26 -28.41 15.95 -11.28
CA VAL A 26 -28.34 15.04 -10.13
C VAL A 26 -28.56 13.59 -10.58
N TRP A 27 -29.56 13.33 -11.42
CA TRP A 27 -29.81 11.99 -11.96
C TRP A 27 -28.61 11.46 -12.75
N LEU A 28 -28.00 12.27 -13.62
CA LEU A 28 -26.83 11.85 -14.38
C LEU A 28 -25.62 11.57 -13.46
N GLY A 29 -25.42 12.39 -12.44
CA GLY A 29 -24.39 12.19 -11.41
C GLY A 29 -24.57 10.88 -10.64
N THR A 30 -25.80 10.51 -10.28
CA THR A 30 -26.06 9.23 -9.57
C THR A 30 -25.72 8.00 -10.41
N VAL A 31 -26.03 8.03 -11.71
CA VAL A 31 -25.70 6.92 -12.64
C VAL A 31 -24.19 6.84 -12.84
N TRP A 32 -23.52 7.98 -13.01
CA TRP A 32 -22.06 8.04 -13.12
C TRP A 32 -21.37 7.49 -11.87
N MET A 33 -21.85 7.88 -10.68
CA MET A 33 -21.32 7.40 -9.41
C MET A 33 -21.49 5.88 -9.26
N ARG A 34 -22.63 5.33 -9.66
CA ARG A 34 -22.86 3.87 -9.65
C ARG A 34 -21.90 3.13 -10.58
N HIS A 35 -21.63 3.71 -11.75
CA HIS A 35 -20.66 3.15 -12.68
C HIS A 35 -19.25 3.15 -12.08
N GLN A 36 -18.80 4.28 -11.53
CA GLN A 36 -17.53 4.42 -10.82
C GLN A 36 -17.38 3.44 -9.65
N ILE A 37 -18.43 3.21 -8.86
CA ILE A 37 -18.42 2.21 -7.77
C ILE A 37 -18.20 0.80 -8.31
N SER A 38 -18.80 0.48 -9.46
CA SER A 38 -18.68 -0.85 -10.08
C SER A 38 -17.26 -1.10 -10.59
N GLU A 39 -16.65 -0.09 -11.24
CA GLU A 39 -15.26 -0.16 -11.69
C GLU A 39 -14.28 -0.22 -10.52
N THR A 40 -14.49 0.61 -9.49
CA THR A 40 -13.65 0.64 -8.28
C THR A 40 -13.71 -0.69 -7.54
N ALA A 41 -14.90 -1.27 -7.38
CA ALA A 41 -15.07 -2.56 -6.71
C ALA A 41 -14.36 -3.70 -7.44
N GLU A 42 -14.33 -3.69 -8.77
CA GLU A 42 -13.61 -4.71 -9.55
C GLU A 42 -12.10 -4.57 -9.36
N ILE A 43 -11.57 -3.34 -9.36
CA ILE A 43 -10.15 -3.08 -9.09
C ILE A 43 -9.76 -3.53 -7.68
N THR A 44 -10.59 -3.22 -6.67
CA THR A 44 -10.35 -3.67 -5.30
C THR A 44 -10.34 -5.19 -5.20
N LYS A 45 -11.35 -5.87 -5.79
CA LYS A 45 -11.41 -7.35 -5.81
C LYS A 45 -10.23 -7.97 -6.54
N GLN A 46 -9.79 -7.38 -7.65
CA GLN A 46 -8.62 -7.85 -8.38
C GLN A 46 -7.34 -7.73 -7.53
N THR A 47 -7.21 -6.64 -6.77
CA THR A 47 -6.07 -6.40 -5.88
C THR A 47 -6.07 -7.38 -4.70
N GLU A 48 -7.22 -7.62 -4.09
CA GLU A 48 -7.39 -8.60 -3.01
C GLU A 48 -7.06 -10.03 -3.48
N ARG A 49 -7.54 -10.44 -4.65
CA ARG A 49 -7.20 -11.75 -5.24
C ARG A 49 -5.69 -11.91 -5.47
N ARG A 50 -5.02 -10.85 -5.92
CA ARG A 50 -3.56 -10.87 -6.11
C ARG A 50 -2.83 -10.98 -4.78
N LEU A 51 -3.29 -10.27 -3.75
CA LEU A 51 -2.72 -10.34 -2.39
C LEU A 51 -2.77 -11.77 -1.86
N VAL A 52 -3.94 -12.41 -1.87
CA VAL A 52 -4.12 -13.79 -1.39
C VAL A 52 -3.24 -14.77 -2.18
N ALA A 53 -3.10 -14.58 -3.50
CA ALA A 53 -2.23 -15.42 -4.32
C ALA A 53 -0.74 -15.26 -3.95
N VAL A 54 -0.30 -14.04 -3.66
CA VAL A 54 1.08 -13.77 -3.23
C VAL A 54 1.34 -14.32 -1.84
N GLU A 55 0.44 -14.10 -0.89
CA GLU A 55 0.54 -14.63 0.48
C GLU A 55 0.63 -16.15 0.49
N ARG A 56 -0.18 -16.83 -0.34
CA ARG A 56 -0.10 -18.29 -0.47
C ARG A 56 1.25 -18.74 -1.02
N ARG A 57 1.77 -18.07 -2.06
CA ARG A 57 3.11 -18.37 -2.59
C ARG A 57 4.20 -18.13 -1.55
N LEU A 58 4.06 -17.09 -0.73
CA LEU A 58 4.98 -16.78 0.35
C LEU A 58 4.93 -17.89 1.40
N ALA A 59 3.74 -18.28 1.87
CA ALA A 59 3.58 -19.37 2.82
C ALA A 59 4.15 -20.71 2.30
N GLU A 60 3.90 -21.04 1.02
CA GLU A 60 4.48 -22.22 0.38
C GLU A 60 6.01 -22.16 0.32
N THR A 61 6.57 -20.99 0.00
CA THR A 61 8.03 -20.79 -0.06
C THR A 61 8.66 -20.84 1.32
N THR A 62 8.05 -20.19 2.32
CA THR A 62 8.50 -20.21 3.72
C THR A 62 8.41 -21.62 4.30
N ALA A 63 7.35 -22.38 3.98
CA ALA A 63 7.23 -23.77 4.41
C ALA A 63 8.32 -24.66 3.78
N ARG A 64 8.63 -24.47 2.49
CA ARG A 64 9.75 -25.15 1.83
C ARG A 64 11.08 -24.77 2.46
N LEU A 65 11.30 -23.48 2.67
CA LEU A 65 12.52 -22.98 3.31
C LEU A 65 12.67 -23.54 4.72
N ALA A 66 11.61 -23.60 5.53
CA ALA A 66 11.63 -24.20 6.86
C ALA A 66 11.92 -25.71 6.81
N SER A 67 11.40 -26.42 5.80
CA SER A 67 11.69 -27.84 5.59
C SER A 67 13.14 -28.10 5.13
N GLU A 68 13.71 -27.19 4.34
CA GLU A 68 15.08 -27.27 3.85
C GLU A 68 16.11 -26.80 4.89
N GLN A 69 15.76 -25.80 5.70
CA GLN A 69 16.58 -25.30 6.83
C GLN A 69 16.45 -26.18 8.08
N SER A 70 15.68 -27.27 8.02
CA SER A 70 15.62 -28.19 9.15
C SER A 70 17.03 -28.75 9.44
N PRO A 71 17.48 -28.78 10.71
CA PRO A 71 18.84 -29.19 11.06
C PRO A 71 19.20 -30.58 10.52
N GLN A 72 18.21 -31.47 10.46
CA GLN A 72 18.35 -32.83 9.97
C GLN A 72 18.60 -32.87 8.45
N THR A 73 17.92 -32.02 7.68
CA THR A 73 18.12 -31.91 6.23
C THR A 73 19.52 -31.35 5.92
N LEU A 74 19.96 -30.35 6.67
CA LEU A 74 21.29 -29.75 6.54
C LEU A 74 22.40 -30.73 6.92
N GLU A 75 22.23 -31.51 7.99
CA GLU A 75 23.18 -32.55 8.40
C GLU A 75 23.25 -33.71 7.41
N SER A 76 22.13 -34.06 6.76
CA SER A 76 22.09 -35.07 5.69
C SER A 76 22.80 -34.57 4.43
N LYS A 77 22.53 -33.33 4.01
CA LYS A 77 23.17 -32.68 2.85
C LYS A 77 24.69 -32.50 3.05
N ASN A 78 25.10 -32.13 4.25
CA ASN A 78 26.52 -32.02 4.63
C ASN A 78 27.26 -33.37 4.53
N ARG A 79 26.59 -34.47 4.93
CA ARG A 79 27.11 -35.83 4.75
C ARG A 79 27.15 -36.27 3.28
N GLU A 80 26.08 -36.00 2.53
CA GLU A 80 25.96 -36.35 1.11
C GLU A 80 27.03 -35.65 0.25
N MET A 81 27.26 -34.36 0.50
CA MET A 81 28.22 -33.54 -0.24
C MET A 81 29.64 -33.53 0.35
N GLN A 82 29.88 -34.32 1.41
CA GLN A 82 31.18 -34.41 2.11
C GLN A 82 31.75 -33.04 2.53
N LEU A 83 30.90 -32.10 2.93
CA LEU A 83 31.30 -30.72 3.19
C LEU A 83 32.10 -30.57 4.50
N GLY A 84 32.10 -31.60 5.37
CA GLY A 84 32.87 -31.61 6.62
C GLY A 84 32.47 -30.49 7.59
N LEU A 85 31.28 -29.90 7.43
CA LEU A 85 30.85 -28.78 8.25
C LEU A 85 30.51 -29.29 9.65
N VAL A 86 31.21 -28.78 10.66
CA VAL A 86 30.94 -29.10 12.08
C VAL A 86 30.22 -27.93 12.70
N ARG A 87 29.28 -28.17 13.62
CA ARG A 87 28.62 -27.10 14.38
C ARG A 87 29.73 -26.23 15.02
N PRO A 88 29.77 -24.92 14.75
CA PRO A 88 30.84 -24.06 15.25
C PRO A 88 30.89 -24.12 16.78
N ALA A 89 32.07 -24.34 17.35
CA ALA A 89 32.28 -24.20 18.78
C ALA A 89 32.06 -22.74 19.19
N GLU A 90 31.47 -22.48 20.37
CA GLU A 90 31.10 -21.12 20.81
C GLU A 90 32.28 -20.12 20.77
N LEU A 91 33.51 -20.60 20.95
CA LEU A 91 34.75 -19.82 20.86
C LEU A 91 35.04 -19.22 19.48
N HIS A 92 34.43 -19.72 18.40
CA HIS A 92 34.57 -19.17 17.05
C HIS A 92 33.40 -18.26 16.66
N ILE A 93 32.44 -18.04 17.55
CA ILE A 93 31.28 -17.18 17.31
C ILE A 93 31.64 -15.77 17.79
N VAL A 94 32.07 -14.93 16.85
CA VAL A 94 32.21 -13.49 17.11
C VAL A 94 30.80 -12.88 17.12
N ARG A 95 30.28 -12.61 18.32
CA ARG A 95 29.00 -11.89 18.47
C ARG A 95 29.25 -10.41 18.20
N VAL A 96 28.70 -9.93 17.08
CA VAL A 96 28.69 -8.50 16.77
C VAL A 96 27.67 -7.84 17.71
N GLU A 97 28.13 -6.93 18.58
CA GLU A 97 27.28 -6.28 19.60
C GLU A 97 26.19 -5.37 19.02
N GLN A 98 26.32 -4.98 17.76
CA GLN A 98 25.32 -4.17 17.10
C GLN A 98 24.20 -5.05 16.55
N ALA A 99 22.96 -4.73 16.91
CA ALA A 99 21.78 -5.35 16.32
C ALA A 99 21.88 -5.27 14.79
N PRO A 100 22.03 -6.40 14.07
CA PRO A 100 22.26 -6.39 12.63
C PRO A 100 21.09 -5.72 11.89
N GLU A 101 19.90 -5.78 12.46
CA GLU A 101 18.70 -5.07 12.00
C GLU A 101 18.88 -3.55 12.00
N ALA A 102 19.47 -2.98 13.06
CA ALA A 102 19.72 -1.54 13.13
C ALA A 102 20.77 -1.10 12.10
N ARG A 103 21.79 -1.92 11.85
CA ARG A 103 22.82 -1.65 10.83
C ARG A 103 22.24 -1.73 9.41
N LEU A 104 21.39 -2.73 9.15
CA LEU A 104 20.74 -2.91 7.85
C LEU A 104 19.69 -1.82 7.59
N ALA A 105 18.91 -1.44 8.61
CA ALA A 105 17.99 -0.31 8.51
C ALA A 105 18.74 1.00 8.24
N ALA A 106 19.89 1.22 8.90
CA ALA A 106 20.73 2.39 8.64
C ALA A 106 21.28 2.41 7.20
N LEU A 107 21.72 1.26 6.67
CA LEU A 107 22.18 1.12 5.29
C LEU A 107 21.06 1.34 4.27
N GLN A 108 19.88 0.75 4.51
CA GLN A 108 18.73 0.89 3.63
C GLN A 108 18.21 2.34 3.61
N ASN A 109 18.13 2.98 4.78
CA ASN A 109 17.79 4.39 4.87
C ASN A 109 18.83 5.24 4.12
N PHE A 110 20.12 4.97 4.27
CA PHE A 110 21.17 5.67 3.54
C PHE A 110 21.03 5.53 2.01
N GLU A 111 20.67 4.34 1.53
CA GLU A 111 20.46 4.08 0.09
C GLU A 111 19.23 4.84 -0.45
N ILE A 112 18.14 4.89 0.32
CA ILE A 112 16.94 5.67 -0.04
C ILE A 112 17.28 7.16 -0.11
N PHE A 113 17.97 7.71 0.90
CA PHE A 113 18.36 9.12 0.93
C PHE A 113 19.43 9.47 -0.11
N ALA A 114 20.35 8.57 -0.43
CA ALA A 114 21.33 8.77 -1.50
C ALA A 114 20.64 8.77 -2.89
N LYS A 115 19.62 7.93 -3.07
CA LYS A 115 18.82 7.88 -4.31
C LYS A 115 17.92 9.11 -4.47
N GLU A 116 17.35 9.64 -3.38
CA GLU A 116 16.63 10.92 -3.36
C GLU A 116 17.54 12.11 -3.62
N ALA A 117 18.73 12.16 -3.00
CA ALA A 117 19.71 13.25 -3.20
C ALA A 117 20.22 13.34 -4.65
N THR A 118 20.19 12.23 -5.40
CA THR A 118 20.57 12.20 -6.81
C THR A 118 19.41 12.62 -7.74
N THR A 119 18.17 12.67 -7.25
CA THR A 119 16.96 12.81 -8.08
C THR A 119 16.18 14.11 -7.87
N GLY A 120 16.37 14.89 -6.80
CA GLY A 120 15.57 16.11 -6.68
C GLY A 120 15.96 17.08 -5.59
N ASP A 121 16.28 18.29 -6.04
CA ASP A 121 16.11 19.58 -5.35
C ASP A 121 14.64 19.77 -4.91
N VAL A 122 14.18 18.97 -3.93
CA VAL A 122 12.86 19.14 -3.30
C VAL A 122 13.03 19.09 -1.79
N SER A 123 13.06 20.27 -1.20
CA SER A 123 12.97 20.51 0.24
C SER A 123 11.64 19.99 0.79
N VAL A 124 11.64 18.81 1.41
CA VAL A 124 10.50 18.32 2.21
C VAL A 124 10.77 18.66 3.68
N ARG A 125 10.06 19.68 4.16
CA ARG A 125 10.08 20.12 5.56
C ARG A 125 9.19 19.19 6.40
N PHE A 126 9.78 18.18 7.03
CA PHE A 126 9.07 17.39 8.02
C PHE A 126 8.89 18.20 9.32
N SER A 127 7.63 18.52 9.65
CA SER A 127 7.27 19.02 10.97
C SER A 127 7.01 17.81 11.86
N SER A 128 7.82 17.66 12.91
CA SER A 128 7.53 16.71 13.99
C SER A 128 6.35 17.24 14.80
N VAL A 129 5.16 16.67 14.58
CA VAL A 129 4.07 16.79 15.55
C VAL A 129 4.45 15.92 16.74
N ASN A 130 4.73 16.57 17.88
CA ASN A 130 5.02 15.92 19.16
C ASN A 130 3.69 15.42 19.77
N PRO A 131 3.41 14.11 19.84
CA PRO A 131 2.20 13.61 20.46
C PRO A 131 2.44 13.49 21.97
N GLY A 132 2.39 14.61 22.69
CA GLY A 132 2.60 14.57 24.12
C GLY A 132 2.71 15.91 24.82
N THR A 133 1.63 16.69 24.86
CA THR A 133 1.34 17.55 26.01
C THR A 133 -0.17 17.84 26.12
N ARG A 134 -0.74 17.27 27.18
CA ARG A 134 -2.04 17.54 27.83
C ARG A 134 -3.32 17.02 27.19
#